data_AF-A0A672ZA91-F1
#
_entry.id   AF-A0A672ZA91-F1
#
_cell.length_a   1.000
_cell.length_b   1.000
_cell.length_c   1.000
_cell.angle_alpha   90.00
_cell.angle_beta   90.00
_cell.angle_gamma   90.00
#
_symmetry.space_group_name_H-M   'P 1'
#
loop_
_entity.id
_entity.type
_entity.pdbx_description
1 polymer ?
#
loop_
_entity_poly.entity_id
_entity_poly.type
_entity_poly.pdbx_seq_one_letter_code
_entity_poly.pdbx_strand_id
1 'polypeptide(L)'
;MSRAHAENVIKNLIGEIVQQCSLRGHSVSEALVAFMVKAVVLDPRNGFNVDRTLTKKDVQKLTELCLDKLLEQCSPSLDTIKMQLYFDLNYTSRRK
;
A
#
# COMPACT_ATOMS: atom_id res chain seq x y z
N MET A 1 10.83 -6.85 18.24
CA MET A 1 9.42 -6.45 18.07
C MET A 1 8.59 -7.70 17.91
N SER A 2 7.43 -7.82 18.55
CA SER A 2 6.53 -8.95 18.28
C SER A 2 5.88 -8.76 16.91
N ARG A 3 5.70 -9.85 16.16
CA ARG A 3 5.05 -9.85 14.84
C ARG A 3 3.69 -9.14 14.86
N ALA A 4 2.91 -9.36 15.93
CA ALA A 4 1.61 -8.71 16.14
C ALA A 4 1.68 -7.17 16.19
N HIS A 5 2.74 -6.60 16.75
CA HIS A 5 2.89 -5.15 16.80
C HIS A 5 3.18 -4.56 15.42
N ALA A 6 4.03 -5.22 14.61
CA ALA A 6 4.29 -4.81 13.24
C ALA A 6 3.03 -4.90 12.37
N GLU A 7 2.26 -5.98 12.51
CA GLU A 7 0.98 -6.17 11.81
C GLU A 7 -0.02 -5.06 12.16
N ASN A 8 -0.11 -4.65 13.43
CA ASN A 8 -1.00 -3.56 13.85
C ASN A 8 -0.57 -2.20 13.29
N VAL A 9 0.74 -1.92 13.24
CA VAL A 9 1.27 -0.68 12.62
C VAL A 9 0.91 -0.62 11.14
N ILE A 10 1.09 -1.72 10.41
CA ILE A 10 0.75 -1.80 8.98
C ILE A 10 -0.75 -1.64 8.76
N LYS A 11 -1.59 -2.28 9.59
CA LYS A 11 -3.05 -2.15 9.49
C LYS A 11 -3.51 -0.70 9.69
N ASN A 12 -2.98 -0.01 10.69
CA ASN A 12 -3.29 1.40 10.95
C ASN A 12 -2.84 2.30 9.79
N LEU A 13 -1.64 2.06 9.26
CA LEU A 13 -1.12 2.77 8.09
C LEU A 13 -2.03 2.61 6.86
N ILE A 14 -2.48 1.39 6.58
CA ILE A 14 -3.40 1.14 5.46
C ILE A 14 -4.69 1.94 5.63
N GLY A 15 -5.28 1.90 6.83
CA GLY A 15 -6.49 2.68 7.14
C GLY A 15 -6.30 4.18 6.97
N GLU A 16 -5.16 4.71 7.43
CA GLU A 16 -4.82 6.13 7.27
C GLU A 16 -4.71 6.54 5.79
N ILE A 17 -4.04 5.73 4.96
CA ILE A 17 -3.90 6.02 3.53
C ILE A 17 -5.26 5.95 2.81
N VAL A 18 -6.09 4.95 3.12
CA VAL A 18 -7.45 4.86 2.56
C VAL A 18 -8.26 6.11 2.89
N GLN A 19 -8.22 6.55 4.14
CA GLN A 19 -8.91 7.76 4.59
C GLN A 19 -8.40 9.01 3.84
N GLN A 20 -7.09 9.17 3.71
CA GLN A 20 -6.47 10.29 3.01
C GLN A 20 -6.82 10.33 1.51
N CYS A 21 -6.88 9.18 0.84
CA CYS A 21 -7.35 9.09 -0.54
C CYS A 21 -8.83 9.51 -0.65
N SER A 22 -9.68 9.02 0.25
CA SER A 22 -11.12 9.34 0.28
C SER A 22 -11.36 10.84 0.48
N LEU A 23 -10.64 11.49 1.41
CA LEU A 23 -10.71 12.93 1.64
C LEU A 23 -10.33 13.76 0.41
N ARG A 24 -9.55 13.19 -0.52
CA ARG A 24 -9.15 13.82 -1.79
C ARG A 24 -10.04 13.42 -2.97
N GLY A 25 -11.13 12.70 -2.72
CA GLY A 25 -12.09 12.28 -3.74
C GLY A 25 -11.74 10.98 -4.47
N HIS A 26 -10.76 10.23 -3.99
CA HIS A 26 -10.34 8.96 -4.60
C HIS A 26 -10.79 7.77 -3.74
N SER A 27 -11.66 6.92 -4.30
CA SER A 27 -12.04 5.65 -3.68
C SER A 27 -11.01 4.57 -4.01
N VAL A 28 -10.33 4.05 -2.99
CA VAL A 28 -9.33 2.97 -3.11
C VAL A 28 -9.65 1.87 -2.10
N SER A 29 -9.42 0.61 -2.47
CA SER A 29 -9.62 -0.53 -1.57
C SER A 29 -8.42 -0.73 -0.64
N GLU A 30 -8.65 -1.28 0.56
CA GLU A 30 -7.56 -1.66 1.48
C GLU A 30 -6.55 -2.61 0.82
N ALA A 31 -7.02 -3.53 -0.03
CA ALA A 31 -6.16 -4.46 -0.75
C ALA A 31 -5.22 -3.75 -1.75
N LEU A 32 -5.71 -2.73 -2.46
CA LEU A 32 -4.87 -1.91 -3.35
C LEU A 32 -3.83 -1.13 -2.55
N VAL A 33 -4.22 -0.55 -1.41
CA VAL A 33 -3.31 0.18 -0.52
C VAL A 33 -2.25 -0.76 0.07
N ALA A 34 -2.64 -1.96 0.53
CA ALA A 34 -1.70 -2.96 1.04
C ALA A 34 -0.66 -3.38 -0.02
N PHE A 35 -1.12 -3.57 -1.27
CA PHE A 35 -0.22 -3.84 -2.39
C PHE A 35 0.74 -2.65 -2.61
N MET A 36 0.23 -1.42 -2.60
CA MET A 36 1.04 -0.22 -2.79
C MET A 36 2.10 -0.07 -1.69
N VAL A 37 1.72 -0.25 -0.43
CA VAL A 37 2.66 -0.23 0.71
C VAL A 37 3.78 -1.24 0.50
N LYS A 38 3.45 -2.47 0.10
CA LYS A 38 4.44 -3.50 -0.21
C LYS A 38 5.35 -3.09 -1.37
N ALA A 39 4.78 -2.56 -2.46
CA ALA A 39 5.54 -2.11 -3.62
C ALA A 39 6.51 -0.97 -3.27
N VAL A 40 6.06 0.00 -2.47
CA VAL A 40 6.88 1.14 -2.02
C VAL A 40 8.01 0.67 -1.10
N VAL A 41 7.74 -0.24 -0.16
CA VAL A 41 8.76 -0.77 0.76
C VAL A 41 9.81 -1.60 0.02
N LEU A 42 9.42 -2.37 -1.00
CA LEU A 42 10.33 -3.24 -1.75
C LEU A 42 11.13 -2.53 -2.84
N ASP A 43 10.73 -1.32 -3.26
CA ASP A 43 11.48 -0.54 -4.24
C ASP A 43 12.77 0.01 -3.60
N PRO A 44 13.97 -0.42 -4.03
CA PRO A 44 15.23 -0.01 -3.41
C PRO A 44 15.49 1.50 -3.52
N ARG A 45 14.85 2.19 -4.48
CA ARG A 45 14.98 3.64 -4.63
C ARG A 45 14.34 4.41 -3.48
N ASN A 46 13.39 3.81 -2.77
CA ASN A 46 12.73 4.43 -1.62
C ASN A 46 13.56 4.31 -0.33
N GLY A 47 14.60 3.45 -0.31
CA GLY A 47 15.55 3.37 0.80
C GLY A 47 14.95 2.86 2.12
N PHE A 48 13.88 2.07 2.06
CA PHE A 48 13.37 1.36 3.23
C PHE A 48 14.24 0.14 3.53
N ASN A 49 14.54 -0.09 4.81
CA ASN A 49 15.20 -1.30 5.26
C ASN A 49 14.14 -2.22 5.87
N VAL A 50 13.93 -3.38 5.26
CA VAL A 50 12.90 -4.36 5.67
C VAL A 50 13.28 -5.14 6.95
N ASP A 51 14.56 -5.13 7.31
CA ASP A 51 15.10 -5.83 8.49
C ASP A 51 15.04 -4.97 9.76
N ARG A 52 14.78 -3.66 9.62
CA ARG A 52 14.64 -2.74 10.75
C ARG A 52 13.19 -2.44 11.08
N THR A 53 12.96 -2.05 12.33
CA THR A 53 11.66 -1.53 12.78
C THR A 53 11.38 -0.17 12.13
N LEU A 54 10.15 0.03 11.65
CA LEU A 54 9.69 1.31 11.11
C LEU A 54 9.68 2.38 12.21
N THR A 55 10.35 3.49 11.97
CA THR A 55 10.26 4.69 12.80
C THR A 55 9.05 5.54 12.40
N LYS A 56 8.66 6.49 13.25
CA LYS A 56 7.59 7.47 12.89
C LYS A 56 7.88 8.22 11.59
N LYS A 57 9.15 8.53 11.31
CA LYS A 57 9.58 9.17 10.07
C LYS A 57 9.42 8.24 8.87
N ASP A 58 9.74 6.95 9.04
CA ASP A 58 9.55 5.95 7.99
C ASP A 58 8.05 5.81 7.65
N VAL A 59 7.18 5.79 8.66
CA VAL A 59 5.72 5.72 8.48
C VAL A 59 5.22 6.94 7.69
N GLN A 60 5.64 8.16 8.07
CA GLN A 60 5.26 9.38 7.35
C GLN A 60 5.72 9.35 5.88
N LYS A 61 6.99 9.01 5.64
CA LYS A 61 7.55 8.85 4.29
C LYS A 61 6.78 7.80 3.48
N LEU A 62 6.42 6.70 4.11
CA LEU A 62 5.69 5.61 3.47
C LEU A 62 4.27 6.04 3.09
N THR A 63 3.58 6.77 3.97
CA THR A 63 2.27 7.37 3.69
C THR A 63 2.35 8.31 2.49
N GLU A 64 3.30 9.24 2.47
CA GLU A 64 3.48 10.21 1.37
C GLU A 64 3.74 9.51 0.03
N LEU A 65 4.70 8.59 -0.02
CA LEU A 65 5.02 7.85 -1.25
C LEU A 65 3.85 7.01 -1.76
N CYS A 66 3.06 6.42 -0.85
CA CYS A 66 1.86 5.68 -1.25
C CYS A 66 0.78 6.60 -1.80
N LEU A 67 0.55 7.76 -1.16
CA LEU A 67 -0.42 8.74 -1.63
C LEU A 67 -0.05 9.29 -3.00
N ASP A 68 1.22 9.67 -3.20
CA ASP A 68 1.70 10.18 -4.49
C ASP A 68 1.43 9.18 -5.63
N LYS A 69 1.70 7.89 -5.38
CA LYS A 69 1.45 6.82 -6.36
C LYS A 69 -0.04 6.50 -6.57
N LEU A 70 -0.86 6.57 -5.53
CA LEU A 70 -2.29 6.25 -5.62
C LEU A 70 -3.11 7.36 -6.26
N LEU A 71 -2.64 8.60 -6.13
CA LEU A 71 -3.29 9.80 -6.67
C LEU A 71 -2.73 10.25 -8.02
N GLU A 72 -1.68 9.56 -8.51
CA GLU A 72 -1.10 9.81 -9.82
C GLU A 72 -2.17 9.65 -10.92
N GLN A 73 -2.43 10.74 -11.65
CA GLN A 73 -3.35 10.72 -12.77
C GLN A 73 -2.67 10.10 -13.99
N CYS A 74 -3.44 9.33 -14.76
CA CYS A 74 -2.97 8.68 -15.99
C CYS A 74 -1.72 7.82 -15.75
N SER A 75 -1.74 6.95 -14.72
CA SER A 75 -0.64 6.04 -14.38
C SER A 75 -0.91 4.61 -14.91
N PRO A 76 -0.33 4.19 -16.05
CA PRO A 76 -0.53 2.85 -16.60
C PRO A 76 -0.10 1.73 -15.65
N SER A 77 0.91 2.02 -14.82
CA SER A 77 1.39 1.10 -13.78
C SER A 77 0.32 0.86 -12.72
N LEU A 78 -0.34 1.93 -12.24
CA LEU A 78 -1.44 1.82 -11.28
C LEU A 78 -2.63 1.06 -11.88
N ASP A 79 -2.97 1.33 -13.14
CA ASP A 79 -4.05 0.63 -13.83
C ASP A 79 -3.77 -0.86 -14.00
N THR A 80 -2.51 -1.23 -14.28
CA THR A 80 -2.08 -2.63 -14.35
C THR A 80 -2.23 -3.32 -13.00
N ILE A 81 -1.86 -2.66 -11.90
CA ILE A 81 -2.02 -3.21 -10.54
C ILE A 81 -3.51 -3.41 -10.22
N LYS A 82 -4.37 -2.43 -10.54
CA LYS A 82 -5.83 -2.55 -10.35
C LYS A 82 -6.40 -3.73 -11.15
N MET A 83 -5.96 -3.91 -12.39
CA MET A 83 -6.38 -5.05 -13.23
C MET A 83 -5.93 -6.38 -12.63
N GLN A 84 -4.68 -6.49 -12.17
CA GLN A 84 -4.17 -7.70 -11.51
C GLN A 84 -4.96 -8.02 -10.25
N LEU A 85 -5.17 -7.01 -9.39
CA LEU A 85 -5.92 -7.18 -8.15
C LEU A 85 -7.38 -7.57 -8.43
N TYR A 86 -8.01 -6.97 -9.44
CA TYR A 86 -9.35 -7.35 -9.87
C TYR A 86 -9.39 -8.82 -10.32
N PHE A 87 -8.40 -9.25 -11.11
CA PHE A 87 -8.31 -10.63 -11.55
C PHE A 87 -8.15 -11.59 -10.36
N ASP A 88 -7.23 -11.28 -9.45
CA ASP A 88 -6.96 -12.09 -8.27
C ASP A 88 -8.21 -12.24 -7.40
N LEU A 89 -8.87 -11.13 -7.05
CA LEU A 89 -10.03 -11.15 -6.16
C LEU A 89 -11.25 -11.85 -6.76
N ASN A 90 -11.42 -11.84 -8.08
CA ASN A 90 -12.64 -12.34 -8.72
C ASN A 90 -12.47 -13.70 -9.43
N TYR A 91 -11.26 -14.06 -9.84
CA TYR A 91 -11.03 -15.19 -10.74
C TYR A 91 -9.99 -16.20 -10.24
N THR A 92 -9.16 -15.88 -9.24
CA THR A 92 -8.18 -16.85 -8.71
C THR A 92 -8.74 -17.82 -7.65
N SER A 93 -10.05 -17.82 -7.42
CA SER A 93 -10.79 -18.75 -6.53
C SER A 93 -10.70 -20.25 -6.91
N ARG A 94 -9.76 -20.64 -7.78
CA ARG A 94 -9.53 -22.02 -8.21
C ARG A 94 -8.10 -22.47 -7.96
N ARG A 95 -7.73 -22.66 -6.70
CA ARG A 95 -6.77 -23.69 -6.28
C ARG A 95 -7.23 -24.30 -4.94
N LYS A 96 -7.72 -25.54 -5.02
CA LYS A 96 -7.75 -26.47 -3.89
C LYS A 96 -6.31 -26.91 -3.57
#